data_AF-A0A927R9W2-F1
#
_entry.id   AF-A0A927R9W2-F1
#
_cell.length_a   1.000
_cell.length_b   1.000
_cell.length_c   1.000
_cell.angle_alpha   90.00
_cell.angle_beta   90.00
_cell.angle_gamma   90.00
#
_symmetry.space_group_name_H-M   'P 1'
#
loop_
_entity.id
_entity.type
_entity.pdbx_description
1 polymer ?
#
loop_
_entity_poly.entity_id
_entity_poly.type
_entity_poly.pdbx_seq_one_letter_code
_entity_poly.pdbx_strand_id
1 'polypeptide(L)'
;MLGAEAAQSQPERRHAGAGNAVDREETLVSNWAYMVIAALAWNIKSWFAMMMQPKQERHDYIRMEFRRFLAAIILIPAMVTRRARTITIRLIGHNPNLDRLFSAWNTTERTRFG
;
A
#
# COMPACT_ATOMS: atom_id res chain seq x y z
N MET A 1 -32.23 -62.46 33.06
CA MET A 1 -30.79 -62.52 33.39
C MET A 1 -30.06 -61.91 32.20
N LEU A 2 -30.12 -60.60 31.95
CA LEU A 2 -29.78 -59.42 32.77
C LEU A 2 -28.25 -59.17 32.81
N GLY A 3 -27.82 -58.09 32.15
CA GLY A 3 -26.46 -57.51 32.21
C GLY A 3 -25.55 -57.92 31.04
N ALA A 4 -24.94 -57.04 30.25
CA ALA A 4 -24.79 -55.60 30.35
C ALA A 4 -24.45 -55.01 28.97
N GLU A 5 -25.47 -54.45 28.31
CA GLU A 5 -25.34 -53.53 27.18
C GLU A 5 -25.60 -52.13 27.75
N ALA A 6 -24.54 -51.48 28.26
CA ALA A 6 -24.52 -50.05 28.65
C ALA A 6 -23.16 -49.69 29.25
N ALA A 7 -22.19 -49.26 28.44
CA ALA A 7 -21.06 -48.44 28.89
C ALA A 7 -20.27 -47.82 27.71
N GLN A 8 -20.97 -47.19 26.76
CA GLN A 8 -20.40 -46.06 26.05
C GLN A 8 -20.76 -44.81 26.84
N SER A 9 -20.05 -44.65 27.95
CA SER A 9 -20.11 -43.50 28.84
C SER A 9 -19.38 -42.34 28.18
N GLN A 10 -20.18 -41.42 27.62
CA GLN A 10 -19.77 -40.06 27.37
C GLN A 10 -19.84 -39.25 28.68
N PRO A 11 -18.69 -38.80 29.21
CA PRO A 11 -18.59 -37.47 29.81
C PRO A 11 -17.19 -36.86 29.52
N GLU A 12 -16.90 -35.58 29.32
CA GLU A 12 -17.58 -34.33 29.66
C GLU A 12 -17.35 -33.30 28.54
N ARG A 13 -18.43 -32.60 28.19
CA ARG A 13 -18.33 -31.24 27.66
C ARG A 13 -18.11 -30.32 28.85
N ARG A 14 -17.04 -29.52 28.83
CA ARG A 14 -16.93 -28.09 29.23
C ARG A 14 -15.72 -27.78 30.14
N HIS A 15 -14.69 -27.19 29.54
CA HIS A 15 -14.09 -25.91 29.96
C HIS A 15 -13.70 -25.20 28.65
N ALA A 16 -14.52 -24.31 28.08
CA ALA A 16 -14.70 -22.90 28.43
C ALA A 16 -13.37 -22.10 28.40
N GLY A 17 -13.30 -21.16 27.45
CA GLY A 17 -12.20 -20.22 27.20
C GLY A 17 -11.92 -20.11 25.69
N ALA A 18 -12.86 -19.73 24.83
CA ALA A 18 -13.28 -18.33 24.64
C ALA A 18 -12.12 -17.33 24.48
N GLY A 19 -11.05 -17.74 23.81
CA GLY A 19 -10.15 -16.85 23.07
C GLY A 19 -10.09 -17.35 21.63
N ASN A 20 -9.83 -16.48 20.66
CA ASN A 20 -9.51 -16.84 19.27
C ASN A 20 -10.70 -16.93 18.28
N ALA A 21 -11.81 -16.24 18.57
CA ALA A 21 -12.85 -15.97 17.55
C ALA A 21 -12.70 -14.59 16.90
N VAL A 22 -11.84 -13.72 17.43
CA VAL A 22 -11.66 -12.32 16.97
C VAL A 22 -10.81 -12.27 15.66
N ASP A 23 -10.10 -13.34 15.36
CA ASP A 23 -8.97 -13.38 14.42
C ASP A 23 -9.34 -14.02 13.05
N ARG A 24 -10.56 -14.56 12.91
CA ARG A 24 -11.04 -15.21 11.66
C ARG A 24 -11.62 -14.21 10.67
N GLU A 25 -12.16 -13.10 11.15
CA GLU A 25 -12.77 -12.06 10.33
C GLU A 25 -11.76 -10.97 9.95
N GLU A 26 -10.84 -10.64 10.87
CA GLU A 26 -9.68 -9.80 10.59
C GLU A 26 -8.86 -10.35 9.42
N THR A 27 -8.70 -11.68 9.32
CA THR A 27 -7.92 -12.30 8.24
C THR A 27 -8.60 -12.24 6.88
N LEU A 28 -9.94 -12.32 6.81
CA LEU A 28 -10.67 -12.21 5.54
C LEU A 28 -10.74 -10.76 5.05
N VAL A 29 -11.09 -9.82 5.93
CA VAL A 29 -11.15 -8.38 5.59
C VAL A 29 -9.74 -7.85 5.32
N SER A 30 -8.72 -8.26 6.09
CA SER A 30 -7.32 -7.87 5.80
C SER A 30 -6.79 -8.47 4.51
N ASN A 31 -7.20 -9.69 4.14
CA ASN A 31 -6.84 -10.29 2.85
C ASN A 31 -7.39 -9.49 1.67
N TRP A 32 -8.65 -9.08 1.74
CA TRP A 32 -9.26 -8.23 0.70
C TRP A 32 -8.68 -6.81 0.72
N ALA A 33 -8.45 -6.24 1.89
CA ALA A 33 -7.82 -4.93 2.04
C ALA A 33 -6.44 -4.89 1.37
N TYR A 34 -5.64 -5.95 1.51
CA TYR A 34 -4.35 -6.04 0.85
C TYR A 34 -4.47 -6.02 -0.69
N MET A 35 -5.47 -6.71 -1.24
CA MET A 35 -5.73 -6.69 -2.69
C MET A 35 -6.18 -5.31 -3.18
N VAL A 36 -7.03 -4.61 -2.40
CA VAL A 36 -7.44 -3.23 -2.70
C VAL A 36 -6.25 -2.28 -2.64
N ILE A 37 -5.39 -2.41 -1.62
CA ILE A 37 -4.17 -1.60 -1.48
C ILE A 37 -3.21 -1.87 -2.64
N ALA A 38 -3.03 -3.13 -3.05
CA ALA A 38 -2.21 -3.52 -4.18
C ALA A 38 -2.75 -2.96 -5.51
N ALA A 39 -4.06 -3.03 -5.74
CA ALA A 39 -4.70 -2.46 -6.91
C ALA A 39 -4.57 -0.92 -6.94
N LEU A 40 -4.78 -0.26 -5.79
CA LEU A 40 -4.62 1.19 -5.66
C LEU A 40 -3.18 1.62 -5.96
N ALA A 41 -2.20 0.90 -5.41
CA ALA A 41 -0.79 1.15 -5.65
C ALA A 41 -0.43 1.07 -7.14
N TRP A 42 -1.00 0.08 -7.86
CA TRP A 42 -0.81 -0.06 -9.30
C TRP A 42 -1.50 1.06 -10.11
N ASN A 43 -2.67 1.50 -9.68
CA ASN A 43 -3.40 2.61 -10.29
C ASN A 43 -2.62 3.93 -10.17
N ILE A 44 -2.05 4.21 -8.99
CA ILE A 44 -1.20 5.39 -8.76
C ILE A 44 -0.01 5.40 -9.71
N LYS A 45 0.67 4.25 -9.88
CA LYS A 45 1.78 4.13 -10.83
C LYS A 45 1.34 4.38 -12.27
N SER A 46 0.16 3.90 -12.65
CA SER A 46 -0.40 4.07 -14.01
C SER A 46 -0.75 5.52 -14.30
N TRP A 47 -1.40 6.22 -13.35
CA TRP A 47 -1.67 7.65 -13.46
C TRP A 47 -0.40 8.48 -13.51
N PHE A 48 0.60 8.12 -12.71
CA PHE A 48 1.90 8.76 -12.75
C PHE A 48 2.55 8.65 -14.15
N ALA A 49 2.53 7.46 -14.75
CA ALA A 49 3.05 7.24 -16.09
C ALA A 49 2.27 8.00 -17.18
N MET A 50 1.00 8.32 -16.95
CA MET A 50 0.18 9.12 -17.88
C MET A 50 0.46 10.63 -17.78
N MET A 51 0.89 11.13 -16.62
CA MET A 51 1.25 12.53 -16.45
C MET A 51 2.60 12.89 -17.09
N MET A 52 3.46 11.91 -17.38
CA MET A 52 4.74 12.13 -18.08
C MET A 52 4.53 12.29 -19.60
N GLN A 53 4.91 13.46 -20.13
CA GLN A 53 4.64 13.86 -21.52
C GLN A 53 5.62 13.32 -22.60
N PRO A 54 6.87 12.89 -22.34
CA PRO A 54 7.65 12.21 -23.37
C PRO A 54 7.19 10.75 -23.55
N LYS A 55 6.76 10.39 -24.77
CA LYS A 55 6.31 9.02 -25.13
C LYS A 55 7.37 7.94 -24.90
N GLN A 56 8.66 8.29 -25.01
CA GLN A 56 9.77 7.34 -24.86
C GLN A 56 9.94 6.89 -23.40
N GLU A 57 9.86 7.84 -22.45
CA GLU A 57 10.10 7.57 -21.03
C GLU A 57 8.90 6.89 -20.35
N ARG A 58 7.69 7.07 -20.89
CA ARG A 58 6.49 6.37 -20.42
C ARG A 58 6.65 4.84 -20.46
N HIS A 59 7.31 4.33 -21.49
CA HIS A 59 7.51 2.87 -21.64
C HIS A 59 8.46 2.32 -20.58
N ASP A 60 9.46 3.08 -20.17
CA ASP A 60 10.40 2.69 -19.13
C ASP A 60 9.71 2.63 -17.76
N TYR A 61 8.83 3.58 -17.45
CA TYR A 61 8.05 3.57 -16.21
C TYR A 61 6.98 2.48 -16.15
N ILE A 62 6.35 2.15 -17.28
CA ILE A 62 5.40 1.03 -17.35
C ILE A 62 6.14 -0.30 -17.11
N ARG A 63 7.32 -0.48 -17.73
CA ARG A 63 8.17 -1.68 -17.56
C ARG A 63 8.89 -1.74 -16.22
N MET A 64 9.02 -0.63 -15.51
CA MET A 64 9.72 -0.54 -14.23
C MET A 64 9.05 -1.42 -13.16
N GLU A 65 9.83 -2.12 -12.35
CA GLU A 65 9.31 -2.84 -11.19
C GLU A 65 8.68 -1.86 -10.18
N PHE A 66 7.59 -2.27 -9.51
CA PHE A 66 6.92 -1.41 -8.52
C PHE A 66 7.86 -0.97 -7.38
N ARG A 67 8.78 -1.84 -6.93
CA ARG A 67 9.80 -1.48 -5.93
C ARG A 67 10.74 -0.37 -6.40
N ARG A 68 11.16 -0.42 -7.66
CA ARG A 68 12.00 0.63 -8.27
C ARG A 68 11.21 1.93 -8.38
N PHE A 69 9.92 1.86 -8.73
CA PHE A 69 9.03 3.01 -8.74
C PHE A 69 8.92 3.65 -7.34
N LEU A 70 8.75 2.86 -6.28
CA LEU A 70 8.74 3.35 -4.90
C LEU A 70 10.03 4.09 -4.57
N ALA A 71 11.18 3.49 -4.85
CA ALA A 71 12.49 4.11 -4.57
C ALA A 71 12.73 5.40 -5.38
N ALA A 72 12.21 5.47 -6.60
CA ALA A 72 12.44 6.58 -7.50
C ALA A 72 11.51 7.78 -7.27
N ILE A 73 10.25 7.54 -6.89
CA ILE A 73 9.20 8.57 -6.86
C ILE A 73 8.61 8.79 -5.46
N ILE A 74 8.58 7.78 -4.58
CA ILE A 74 7.94 7.88 -3.27
C ILE A 74 8.97 8.06 -2.15
N LEU A 75 10.00 7.22 -2.13
CA LEU A 75 11.04 7.20 -1.11
C LEU A 75 12.19 8.16 -1.45
N ILE A 76 11.85 9.40 -1.75
CA ILE A 76 12.85 10.43 -2.03
C ILE A 76 13.41 10.91 -0.69
N PRO A 77 14.74 10.95 -0.51
CA PRO A 77 15.32 11.47 0.72
C PRO A 77 14.94 12.94 0.86
N ALA A 78 14.30 13.28 1.96
CA ALA A 78 13.88 14.64 2.26
C ALA A 78 14.29 15.02 3.68
N MET A 79 14.81 16.22 3.82
CA MET A 79 15.12 16.83 5.10
C MET A 79 13.98 17.76 5.49
N VAL A 80 13.31 17.39 6.57
CA VAL A 80 12.24 18.19 7.16
C VAL A 80 12.85 19.09 8.23
N THR A 81 12.90 20.38 7.95
CA THR A 81 13.32 21.39 8.93
C THR A 81 12.07 22.05 9.50
N ARG A 82 11.82 21.86 10.80
CA ARG A 82 10.71 22.51 11.50
C ARG A 82 11.21 23.78 12.20
N ARG A 83 10.53 24.90 11.95
CA ARG A 83 10.67 26.16 12.68
C ARG A 83 9.35 26.48 13.40
N ALA A 84 9.38 27.48 14.28
CA ALA A 84 8.28 27.80 15.19
C ALA A 84 6.87 27.87 14.54
N ARG A 85 6.76 28.37 13.31
CA ARG A 85 5.48 28.45 12.57
C ARG A 85 5.59 27.99 11.11
N THR A 86 6.67 27.28 10.77
CA THR A 86 6.96 26.94 9.36
C THR A 86 7.64 25.58 9.28
N ILE A 87 7.20 24.75 8.34
CA ILE A 87 7.86 23.50 7.99
C ILE A 87 8.45 23.69 6.60
N THR A 88 9.76 23.56 6.49
CA THR A 88 10.46 23.57 5.20
C THR A 88 10.90 22.14 4.90
N ILE A 89 10.43 21.61 3.77
CA ILE A 89 10.83 20.28 3.28
C ILE A 89 11.85 20.50 2.17
N ARG A 90 13.08 20.01 2.35
CA ARG A 90 14.14 20.07 1.34
C ARG A 90 14.44 18.67 0.82
N LEU A 91 14.27 18.46 -0.47
CA LEU A 91 14.65 17.20 -1.10
C LEU A 91 16.19 17.11 -1.18
N ILE A 92 16.76 16.02 -0.69
CA ILE A 92 18.21 15.78 -0.65
C ILE A 92 18.51 14.65 -1.62
N GLY A 93 18.84 15.01 -2.85
CA GLY A 93 19.20 14.07 -3.89
C GLY A 93 18.69 14.53 -5.24
N HIS A 94 19.60 14.62 -6.20
CA HIS A 94 19.24 14.81 -7.59
C HIS A 94 18.98 13.43 -8.20
N ASN A 95 17.71 13.13 -8.46
CA ASN A 95 17.29 11.93 -9.17
C ASN A 95 16.67 12.40 -10.48
N PRO A 96 17.08 11.90 -11.66
CA PRO A 96 16.46 12.27 -12.93
C PRO A 96 14.95 11.98 -12.98
N ASN A 97 14.45 11.08 -12.12
CA ASN A 97 13.02 10.84 -11.94
C ASN A 97 12.28 11.96 -11.20
N LEU A 98 13.00 12.74 -10.38
CA LEU A 98 12.48 13.90 -9.66
C LEU A 98 12.26 15.09 -10.59
N ASP A 99 13.20 15.36 -11.49
CA ASP A 99 13.04 16.42 -12.50
C ASP A 99 11.84 16.13 -13.41
N ARG A 100 11.61 14.84 -13.73
CA ARG A 100 10.42 14.40 -14.48
C ARG A 100 9.11 14.61 -13.71
N LEU A 101 9.10 14.29 -12.42
CA LEU A 101 7.97 14.58 -11.54
C LEU A 101 7.64 16.08 -11.56
N PHE A 102 8.64 16.94 -11.37
CA PHE A 102 8.44 18.39 -11.38
C PHE A 102 8.05 18.91 -12.77
N SER A 103 8.57 18.33 -13.85
CA SER A 103 8.15 18.67 -15.21
C SER A 103 6.67 18.33 -15.45
N ALA A 104 6.22 17.15 -15.03
CA ALA A 104 4.82 16.72 -15.17
C ALA A 104 3.88 17.60 -14.32
N TRP A 105 4.32 17.96 -13.11
CA TRP A 105 3.61 18.87 -12.22
C TRP A 105 3.44 20.27 -12.82
N ASN A 106 4.54 20.87 -13.30
CA ASN A 106 4.51 22.21 -13.91
C ASN A 106 3.60 22.27 -15.13
N THR A 107 3.52 21.19 -15.93
CA THR A 107 2.56 21.15 -17.04
C THR A 107 1.12 21.10 -16.54
N THR A 108 0.84 20.34 -15.47
CA THR A 108 -0.52 20.28 -14.88
C THR A 108 -0.95 21.62 -14.30
N GLU A 109 -0.05 22.32 -13.61
CA GLU A 109 -0.32 23.66 -13.07
C GLU A 109 -0.62 24.67 -14.18
N ARG A 110 0.10 24.60 -15.31
CA ARG A 110 -0.16 25.45 -16.47
C ARG A 110 -1.55 25.24 -17.08
N THR A 111 -2.07 24.02 -17.06
CA THR A 111 -3.44 23.73 -17.54
C THR A 111 -4.54 24.08 -16.54
N ARG A 112 -4.21 24.20 -15.25
CA ARG A 112 -5.21 24.42 -14.17
C ARG A 112 -5.51 25.90 -13.92
N PHE A 113 -4.71 26.82 -14.45
CA PHE A 113 -4.85 28.27 -14.25
C PHE A 113 -4.82 29.08 -15.56
N GLY A 114 -5.51 28.58 -16.58
CA GLY A 114 -5.84 29.33 -17.81
C GLY A 114 -7.24 29.92 -17.74
#